data_AF-A0A957N9S4-F1
#
_entry.id   AF-A0A957N9S4-F1
#
_cell.length_a   1.000
_cell.length_b   1.000
_cell.length_c   1.000
_cell.angle_alpha   90.00
_cell.angle_beta   90.00
_cell.angle_gamma   90.00
#
_symmetry.space_group_name_H-M   'P 1'
#
loop_
_entity.id
_entity.type
_entity.pdbx_description
1 polymer ?
#
loop_
_entity_poly.entity_id
_entity_poly.type
_entity_poly.pdbx_seq_one_letter_code
_entity_poly.pdbx_strand_id
1 'polypeptide(L)'
;GEYAAFTGHLFVKEKFFPAWLLPEEDPFVQTALSALAGANLATTTTAYRFCTNAAYSAGVAGVPTIGYGPATEADAHVINERLKIDDLVAAANGYRAIIGAVLGS
;
A
#
# COMPACT_ATOMS: atom_id res chain seq x y z
N GLY A 1 21.56 3.27 12.60
CA GLY A 1 21.20 4.21 13.67
C GLY A 1 20.80 3.43 14.90
N GLU A 2 20.97 4.05 16.05
CA GLU A 2 20.59 3.48 17.35
C GLU A 2 19.34 4.20 17.85
N TYR A 3 18.34 3.45 18.30
CA TYR A 3 17.08 3.99 18.81
C TYR A 3 16.68 3.29 20.10
N ALA A 4 16.35 4.07 21.13
CA ALA A 4 15.80 3.55 22.37
C ALA A 4 14.27 3.63 22.34
N ALA A 5 13.60 2.50 22.52
CA ALA A 5 12.15 2.47 22.72
C ALA A 5 11.76 3.03 24.09
N PHE A 6 10.48 3.36 24.27
CA PHE A 6 9.95 3.84 25.55
C PHE A 6 10.14 2.82 26.71
N THR A 7 10.38 1.55 26.39
CA THR A 7 10.69 0.47 27.34
C THR A 7 12.18 0.36 27.70
N GLY A 8 13.04 1.19 27.12
CA GLY A 8 14.50 1.10 27.26
C GLY A 8 15.17 0.07 26.35
N HIS A 9 14.41 -0.65 25.51
CA HIS A 9 14.99 -1.57 24.53
C HIS A 9 15.76 -0.81 23.45
N LEU A 10 17.00 -1.23 23.18
CA LEU A 10 17.88 -0.61 22.19
C LEU A 10 17.79 -1.36 20.86
N PHE A 11 17.41 -0.63 19.81
CA PHE A 11 17.43 -1.10 18.44
C PHE A 11 18.67 -0.56 17.73
N VAL A 12 19.55 -1.45 17.28
CA VAL A 12 20.69 -1.12 16.42
C VAL A 12 20.40 -1.65 15.03
N LYS A 13 20.03 -0.77 14.10
CA LYS A 13 19.74 -1.16 12.71
C LYS A 13 20.14 -0.08 11.74
N GLU A 14 20.59 -0.46 10.56
CA GLU A 14 20.76 0.48 9.46
C GLU A 14 19.42 1.19 9.17
N LYS A 15 19.46 2.52 9.04
CA LYS A 15 18.27 3.32 8.72
C LYS A 15 18.15 3.47 7.21
N PHE A 16 18.09 2.34 6.52
CA PHE A 16 17.93 2.26 5.08
C PHE A 16 16.59 1.61 4.74
N PHE A 17 15.84 2.25 3.85
CA PHE A 17 14.53 1.81 3.41
C PHE A 17 14.58 1.69 1.88
N PRO A 18 14.71 0.47 1.33
CA PRO A 18 14.87 0.30 -0.10
C PRO A 18 13.63 0.77 -0.85
N ALA A 19 13.87 1.36 -2.03
CA ALA A 19 12.82 1.55 -3.01
C ALA A 19 12.31 0.19 -3.48
N TRP A 20 11.05 0.14 -3.88
CA TRP A 20 10.37 -1.07 -4.30
C TRP A 20 9.48 -0.72 -5.49
N LEU A 21 9.32 -1.66 -6.40
CA LEU A 21 8.46 -1.55 -7.56
C LEU A 21 8.10 -2.97 -8.01
N LEU A 22 6.82 -3.26 -8.15
CA LEU A 22 6.38 -4.39 -8.96
C LEU A 22 6.05 -3.88 -10.36
N PRO A 23 6.47 -4.61 -11.43
CA PRO A 23 6.04 -4.31 -12.79
C PRO A 23 4.52 -4.29 -12.87
N GLU A 24 3.96 -3.43 -13.73
CA GLU A 24 2.52 -3.40 -13.94
C GLU A 24 2.01 -4.73 -14.49
N GLU A 25 2.81 -5.39 -15.33
CA GLU A 25 2.52 -6.68 -15.96
C GLU A 25 2.64 -7.87 -15.00
N ASP A 26 3.07 -7.66 -13.76
CA ASP A 26 3.17 -8.72 -12.76
C ASP A 26 1.78 -9.37 -12.53
N PRO A 27 1.67 -10.71 -12.50
CA PRO A 27 0.41 -11.39 -12.30
C PRO A 27 -0.35 -10.91 -11.06
N PHE A 28 0.35 -10.61 -9.95
CA PHE A 28 -0.26 -10.10 -8.73
C PHE A 28 -0.91 -8.74 -8.95
N VAL A 29 -0.23 -7.84 -9.68
CA VAL A 29 -0.74 -6.51 -10.02
C VAL A 29 -1.93 -6.62 -10.97
N GLN A 30 -1.83 -7.42 -12.02
CA GLN A 30 -2.90 -7.62 -13.00
C GLN A 30 -4.15 -8.27 -12.38
N THR A 31 -3.98 -9.23 -11.47
CA THR A 31 -5.10 -9.81 -10.71
C THR A 31 -5.81 -8.76 -9.86
N ALA A 32 -5.05 -7.91 -9.17
CA ALA A 32 -5.64 -6.83 -8.37
C ALA A 32 -6.37 -5.80 -9.23
N LEU A 33 -5.78 -5.36 -10.35
CA LEU A 33 -6.40 -4.42 -11.29
C LEU A 33 -7.69 -4.98 -11.89
N SER A 34 -7.67 -6.25 -12.29
CA SER A 34 -8.86 -6.94 -12.82
C SER A 34 -9.97 -7.05 -11.78
N ALA A 35 -9.62 -7.33 -10.52
CA ALA A 35 -10.58 -7.40 -9.42
C ALA A 35 -11.23 -6.04 -9.13
N LEU A 36 -10.45 -4.96 -9.15
CA LEU A 36 -10.94 -3.59 -8.99
C LEU A 36 -11.87 -3.19 -10.14
N ALA A 37 -11.48 -3.49 -11.39
CA ALA A 37 -12.32 -3.26 -12.55
C ALA A 37 -13.65 -4.02 -12.48
N GLY A 38 -13.62 -5.29 -12.07
CA GLY A 38 -14.83 -6.10 -11.84
C GLY A 38 -15.73 -5.57 -10.73
N ALA A 39 -15.18 -4.82 -9.77
CA ALA A 39 -15.92 -4.10 -8.74
C ALA A 39 -16.43 -2.71 -9.19
N ASN A 40 -16.30 -2.37 -10.49
CA ASN A 40 -16.60 -1.06 -11.07
C ASN A 40 -15.78 0.08 -10.44
N LEU A 41 -14.57 -0.21 -9.98
CA LEU A 41 -13.63 0.78 -9.45
C LEU A 41 -12.56 1.06 -10.50
N ALA A 42 -12.72 2.18 -11.22
CA ALA A 42 -11.71 2.63 -12.16
C ALA A 42 -10.45 3.05 -11.40
N THR A 43 -9.34 2.36 -11.66
CA THR A 43 -8.05 2.63 -11.01
C THR A 43 -6.95 2.82 -12.03
N THR A 44 -6.00 3.69 -11.70
CA THR A 44 -4.78 3.91 -12.48
C THR A 44 -3.57 3.56 -11.62
N THR A 45 -2.57 2.93 -12.23
CA THR A 45 -1.31 2.62 -11.58
C THR A 45 -0.46 3.87 -11.41
N THR A 46 0.21 3.97 -10.26
CA THR A 46 1.18 5.02 -9.96
C THR A 46 2.22 4.46 -8.99
N ALA A 47 3.25 5.24 -8.70
CA ALA A 47 4.25 4.93 -7.69
C ALA A 47 4.18 5.95 -6.56
N TYR A 48 4.24 5.47 -5.32
CA TYR A 48 4.26 6.34 -4.16
C TYR A 48 5.51 7.22 -4.15
N ARG A 49 5.35 8.52 -3.89
CA ARG A 49 6.48 9.47 -3.77
C ARG A 49 7.01 9.58 -2.34
N PHE A 50 6.56 8.71 -1.44
CA PHE A 50 6.98 8.64 -0.05
C PHE A 50 7.17 7.19 0.42
N CYS A 51 7.76 7.02 1.60
CA CYS A 51 8.05 5.71 2.17
C CYS A 51 6.77 5.09 2.77
N THR A 52 6.55 3.81 2.49
CA THR A 52 5.48 2.99 3.09
C THR A 52 6.10 1.75 3.73
N ASN A 53 5.28 0.94 4.42
CA ASN A 53 5.73 -0.35 4.96
C ASN A 53 6.20 -1.33 3.86
N ALA A 54 5.88 -1.06 2.59
CA ALA A 54 6.36 -1.84 1.46
C ALA A 54 7.88 -1.76 1.25
N ALA A 55 8.55 -0.73 1.80
CA ALA A 55 10.02 -0.71 1.86
C ALA A 55 10.56 -1.96 2.59
N TYR A 56 9.83 -2.50 3.56
CA TYR A 56 10.17 -3.78 4.18
C TYR A 56 9.54 -4.95 3.43
N SER A 57 8.20 -4.99 3.26
CA SER A 57 7.55 -6.19 2.73
C SER A 57 8.01 -6.54 1.31
N ALA A 58 8.02 -5.58 0.39
CA ALA A 58 8.53 -5.78 -0.96
C ALA A 58 10.06 -5.62 -1.02
N GLY A 59 10.59 -4.53 -0.46
CA GLY A 59 11.99 -4.17 -0.64
C GLY A 59 13.01 -5.02 0.14
N VAL A 60 12.58 -5.72 1.20
CA VAL A 60 13.48 -6.57 2.03
C VAL A 60 13.00 -8.01 2.10
N ALA A 61 11.71 -8.24 2.39
CA ALA A 61 11.17 -9.58 2.63
C ALA A 61 10.77 -10.31 1.34
N GLY A 62 10.77 -9.64 0.18
CA GLY A 62 10.40 -10.23 -1.11
C GLY A 62 8.93 -10.63 -1.21
N VAL A 63 8.06 -10.06 -0.38
CA VAL A 63 6.60 -10.29 -0.42
C VAL A 63 5.97 -9.34 -1.44
N PRO A 64 5.31 -9.85 -2.50
CA PRO A 64 4.61 -9.01 -3.46
C PRO A 64 3.67 -8.02 -2.76
N THR A 65 3.82 -6.73 -3.05
CA THR A 65 3.09 -5.67 -2.35
C THR A 65 2.64 -4.59 -3.33
N ILE A 66 1.34 -4.32 -3.33
CA ILE A 66 0.75 -3.13 -3.95
C ILE A 66 0.23 -2.21 -2.84
N GLY A 67 0.18 -0.90 -3.11
CA GLY A 67 -0.61 0.00 -2.28
C GLY A 67 -1.92 0.36 -3.00
N TYR A 68 -2.97 0.47 -2.21
CA TYR A 68 -4.31 0.82 -2.64
C TYR A 68 -4.99 1.53 -1.48
N GLY A 69 -5.78 2.55 -1.74
CA GLY A 69 -6.48 3.31 -0.70
C GLY A 69 -7.22 4.52 -1.26
N PRO A 70 -8.08 5.16 -0.45
CA PRO A 70 -8.77 6.38 -0.83
C PRO A 70 -7.85 7.60 -0.67
N ALA A 71 -8.33 8.75 -1.15
CA ALA A 71 -7.63 10.05 -1.10
C ALA A 71 -6.30 10.10 -1.88
N THR A 72 -5.64 11.24 -1.85
CA THR A 72 -4.38 11.49 -2.57
C THR A 72 -3.20 11.65 -1.61
N GLU A 73 -1.98 11.54 -2.12
CA GLU A 73 -0.77 11.76 -1.31
C GLU A 73 -0.73 13.16 -0.68
N ALA A 74 -1.34 14.15 -1.35
CA ALA A 74 -1.38 15.54 -0.88
C ALA A 74 -2.32 15.73 0.32
N ASP A 75 -3.22 14.80 0.58
CA ASP A 75 -4.14 14.85 1.72
C ASP A 75 -3.50 14.32 3.00
N ALA A 76 -2.38 13.60 2.92
CA ALA A 76 -1.71 13.02 4.08
C ALA A 76 -0.93 14.06 4.91
N HIS A 77 -0.96 13.94 6.24
CA HIS A 77 -0.19 14.76 7.19
C HIS A 77 -0.52 16.26 7.17
N VAL A 78 -1.76 16.62 6.81
CA VAL A 78 -2.23 18.00 6.85
C VAL A 78 -3.15 18.22 8.05
N ILE A 79 -3.26 19.48 8.51
CA ILE A 79 -4.04 19.83 9.73
C ILE A 79 -5.50 19.36 9.62
N ASN A 80 -6.09 19.49 8.44
CA ASN A 80 -7.49 19.14 8.16
C ASN A 80 -7.57 17.96 7.18
N GLU A 81 -6.79 16.91 7.45
CA GLU A 81 -6.83 15.66 6.71
C GLU A 81 -8.26 15.09 6.70
N ARG A 82 -8.77 14.81 5.51
CA ARG A 82 -10.15 14.38 5.28
C ARG A 82 -10.25 13.59 4.00
N LEU A 83 -11.27 12.75 3.91
CA LEU A 83 -11.67 12.06 2.68
C LEU A 83 -13.19 12.03 2.56
N LYS A 84 -13.69 11.70 1.36
CA LYS A 84 -15.12 11.46 1.15
C LYS A 84 -15.50 10.10 1.73
N ILE A 85 -16.68 10.02 2.35
CA ILE A 85 -17.20 8.75 2.87
C ILE A 85 -17.45 7.76 1.73
N ASP A 86 -17.89 8.23 0.57
CA ASP A 86 -18.08 7.36 -0.60
C ASP A 86 -16.75 6.74 -1.05
N ASP A 87 -15.64 7.48 -1.02
CA ASP A 87 -14.30 6.97 -1.35
C ASP A 87 -13.85 5.93 -0.32
N LEU A 88 -14.18 6.13 0.97
CA LEU A 88 -13.90 5.15 2.03
C LEU A 88 -14.64 3.82 1.78
N VAL A 89 -15.93 3.91 1.45
CA VAL A 89 -16.76 2.73 1.15
C VAL A 89 -16.28 2.04 -0.12
N ALA A 90 -15.93 2.80 -1.16
CA ALA A 90 -15.36 2.29 -2.39
C ALA A 90 -14.03 1.55 -2.14
N ALA A 91 -13.13 2.13 -1.34
CA ALA A 91 -11.86 1.48 -0.97
C ALA A 91 -12.10 0.18 -0.19
N ALA A 92 -13.06 0.14 0.74
CA ALA A 92 -13.41 -1.08 1.45
C ALA A 92 -13.89 -2.20 0.49
N ASN A 93 -14.71 -1.86 -0.50
CA ASN A 93 -15.13 -2.79 -1.55
C ASN A 93 -13.95 -3.24 -2.43
N GLY A 94 -13.05 -2.32 -2.78
CA GLY A 94 -11.84 -2.64 -3.55
C GLY A 94 -10.91 -3.60 -2.82
N TYR A 95 -10.66 -3.38 -1.52
CA TYR A 95 -9.88 -4.33 -0.72
C TYR A 95 -10.53 -5.73 -0.70
N ARG A 96 -11.85 -5.81 -0.51
CA ARG A 96 -12.56 -7.10 -0.55
C ARG A 96 -12.40 -7.80 -1.90
N ALA A 97 -12.50 -7.06 -3.00
CA ALA A 97 -12.31 -7.60 -4.35
C ALA A 97 -10.88 -8.13 -4.56
N ILE A 98 -9.86 -7.34 -4.19
CA ILE A 98 -8.45 -7.74 -4.29
C ILE A 98 -8.19 -9.00 -3.45
N ILE A 99 -8.64 -9.01 -2.18
CA ILE A 99 -8.47 -10.17 -1.28
C ILE A 99 -9.13 -11.41 -1.88
N GLY A 100 -10.36 -11.30 -2.37
CA GLY A 100 -11.08 -12.41 -2.99
C GLY A 100 -10.38 -12.95 -4.24
N ALA A 101 -9.85 -12.08 -5.09
CA ALA A 101 -9.18 -12.48 -6.32
C ALA A 101 -7.79 -13.09 -6.08
N VAL A 102 -7.04 -12.57 -5.09
CA VAL A 102 -5.67 -13.00 -4.79
C VAL A 102 -5.63 -14.25 -3.91
N LEU A 103 -6.55 -14.38 -2.94
CA LEU A 103 -6.52 -15.43 -1.92
C LEU A 103 -7.69 -16.43 -2.01
N GLY A 104 -8.72 -16.15 -2.81
CA GLY A 104 -9.95 -16.95 -2.88
C GLY A 104 -9.90 -18.18 -3.78
N SER A 105 -8.71 -18.62 -4.19
CA SER A 105 -8.47 -19.87 -4.94
C SER A 105 -8.56 -21.10 -4.05
#